data_AF-A0A3C0X0E5-F1
#
_entry.id   AF-A0A3C0X0E5-F1
#
_cell.length_a   1.000
_cell.length_b   1.000
_cell.length_c   1.000
_cell.angle_alpha   90.00
_cell.angle_beta   90.00
_cell.angle_gamma   90.00
#
_symmetry.space_group_name_H-M   'P 1'
#
loop_
_entity.id
_entity.type
_entity.pdbx_description
1 polymer ?
#
loop_
_entity_poly.entity_id
_entity_poly.type
_entity_poly.pdbx_seq_one_letter_code
_entity_poly.pdbx_strand_id
1 'polypeptide(L)'
;MIDRENATVKAYASVNLGGEFVIKDIAVVDGQKGLFARMPFRSYKSSDGETKYSDIAFAITDSARHSIEDAVIGAYREALGESKDESPTQSM
;
A
#
# COMPACT_ATOMS: atom_id res chain seq x y z
N MET A 1 8.71 -5.07 12.42
CA MET A 1 9.57 -4.81 11.24
C MET A 1 9.21 -5.86 10.20
N ILE A 2 8.85 -5.47 8.97
CA ILE A 2 8.68 -6.42 7.87
C ILE A 2 10.08 -6.73 7.34
N ASP A 3 10.49 -7.99 7.41
CA ASP A 3 11.76 -8.45 6.84
C ASP A 3 11.81 -8.09 5.34
N ARG A 4 12.78 -7.25 4.98
CA ARG A 4 12.87 -6.54 3.68
C ARG A 4 13.43 -7.39 2.55
N GLU A 5 13.72 -8.68 2.77
CA GLU A 5 14.51 -9.47 1.82
C GLU A 5 13.74 -9.91 0.57
N ASN A 6 12.42 -9.71 0.48
CA ASN A 6 11.65 -10.10 -0.72
C ASN A 6 10.50 -9.14 -1.12
N ALA A 7 10.41 -7.94 -0.53
CA ALA A 7 9.32 -7.01 -0.85
C ALA A 7 9.71 -6.11 -2.04
N THR A 8 9.11 -6.34 -3.21
CA THR A 8 9.41 -5.58 -4.44
C THR A 8 8.28 -4.60 -4.77
N VAL A 9 8.64 -3.32 -5.02
CA VAL A 9 7.66 -2.34 -5.51
C VAL A 9 7.34 -2.63 -6.96
N LYS A 10 6.05 -2.81 -7.28
CA LYS A 10 5.57 -3.09 -8.64
C LYS A 10 5.04 -1.86 -9.36
N ALA A 11 4.39 -0.95 -8.62
CA ALA A 11 3.83 0.27 -9.17
C ALA A 11 3.70 1.35 -8.10
N TYR A 12 3.44 2.58 -8.56
CA TYR A 12 2.99 3.68 -7.73
C TYR A 12 1.59 4.09 -8.16
N ALA A 13 0.75 4.41 -7.18
CA ALA A 13 -0.63 4.80 -7.33
C ALA A 13 -0.90 6.12 -6.59
N SER A 14 -2.01 6.75 -6.96
CA SER A 14 -2.58 7.88 -6.22
C SER A 14 -4.06 7.60 -6.01
N VAL A 15 -4.58 7.98 -4.85
CA VAL A 15 -6.00 7.81 -4.51
C VAL A 15 -6.66 9.17 -4.32
N ASN A 16 -7.90 9.26 -4.78
CA ASN A 16 -8.78 10.40 -4.51
C ASN A 16 -9.76 10.00 -3.39
N LEU A 17 -9.84 10.81 -2.35
CA LEU A 17 -10.75 10.64 -1.24
C LEU A 17 -11.89 11.67 -1.37
N GLY A 18 -13.09 11.18 -1.73
CA GLY A 18 -14.31 11.98 -1.76
C GLY A 18 -14.34 13.11 -2.79
N GLY A 19 -13.40 13.18 -3.74
CA GLY A 19 -13.28 14.28 -4.69
C GLY A 19 -12.54 15.51 -4.12
N GLU A 20 -12.14 15.48 -2.85
CA GLU A 20 -11.65 16.65 -2.12
C GLU A 20 -10.16 16.55 -1.78
N PHE A 21 -9.64 15.34 -1.62
CA PHE A 21 -8.26 15.10 -1.23
C PHE A 21 -7.59 14.06 -2.12
N VAL A 22 -6.30 14.26 -2.38
CA VAL A 22 -5.47 13.29 -3.11
C VAL A 22 -4.28 12.90 -2.26
N ILE A 23 -4.07 11.59 -2.13
CA ILE A 23 -2.84 11.03 -1.58
C ILE A 23 -2.03 10.46 -2.74
N LYS A 24 -0.81 10.95 -2.91
CA LYS A 24 0.14 10.52 -3.94
C LYS A 24 1.14 9.53 -3.37
N ASP A 25 1.88 8.88 -4.27
CA ASP A 25 3.03 8.03 -3.95
C ASP A 25 2.72 6.81 -3.06
N ILE A 26 1.51 6.25 -3.20
CA ILE A 26 1.18 4.95 -2.61
C ILE A 26 1.88 3.87 -3.44
N ALA A 27 2.70 3.04 -2.82
CA ALA A 27 3.41 1.98 -3.52
C ALA A 27 2.61 0.67 -3.50
N VAL A 28 2.42 0.04 -4.65
CA VAL A 28 1.97 -1.36 -4.75
C VAL A 28 3.19 -2.24 -4.54
N VAL A 29 3.18 -3.04 -3.49
CA VAL A 29 4.31 -3.87 -3.08
C VAL A 29 3.91 -5.33 -3.11
N ASP A 30 4.75 -6.15 -3.72
CA ASP A 30 4.66 -7.61 -3.72
C ASP A 30 5.53 -8.15 -2.60
N GLY A 31 4.90 -8.60 -1.51
CA GLY A 31 5.57 -9.19 -0.36
C GLY A 31 5.30 -10.68 -0.25
N GLN A 32 5.87 -11.33 0.77
CA GLN A 32 5.73 -12.78 0.97
C GLN A 32 4.28 -13.27 1.12
N LYS A 33 3.37 -12.40 1.59
CA LYS A 33 1.95 -12.72 1.79
C LYS A 33 1.05 -12.22 0.64
N GLY A 34 1.65 -11.76 -0.46
CA GLY A 34 0.94 -11.20 -1.61
C GLY A 34 1.09 -9.69 -1.75
N LEU A 35 0.30 -9.14 -2.67
CA LEU A 35 0.27 -7.72 -2.99
C LEU A 35 -0.41 -6.91 -1.89
N PHE A 36 0.20 -5.80 -1.50
CA PHE A 36 -0.37 -4.84 -0.54
C PHE A 36 -0.03 -3.39 -0.92
N ALA A 37 -0.85 -2.45 -0.45
CA ALA A 37 -0.62 -1.03 -0.64
C ALA A 37 0.20 -0.44 0.52
N ARG A 38 1.39 0.08 0.24
CA ARG A 38 2.22 0.79 1.20
C ARG A 38 1.99 2.30 1.09
N MET A 39 1.55 2.90 2.19
CA MET A 39 1.32 4.34 2.31
C MET A 39 2.61 5.15 2.07
N PRO A 40 2.49 6.40 1.59
CA PRO A 40 3.64 7.27 1.40
C PRO A 40 4.29 7.60 2.76
N PHE A 41 5.61 7.61 2.78
CA PHE A 41 6.39 7.92 3.98
C PHE A 41 7.56 8.83 3.62
N ARG A 42 8.02 9.61 4.60
CA ARG A 42 9.25 10.42 4.51
C ARG A 42 10.29 9.86 5.46
N SER A 43 11.55 9.91 5.04
CA SER A 43 12.67 9.69 5.94
C SER A 43 13.23 11.03 6.42
N TYR A 44 13.69 11.08 7.67
CA TYR A 44 14.41 12.22 8.22
C TYR A 44 15.49 11.74 9.18
N LYS A 45 16.56 12.53 9.32
CA LYS A 45 17.61 12.23 10.30
C LYS A 45 17.23 12.82 11.65
N SER A 46 17.25 11.99 12.69
CA SER A 46 17.16 12.43 14.10
C SER A 46 18.38 13.27 14.45
N SER A 47 18.28 14.05 15.54
CA SER A 47 19.43 14.74 16.16
C SER A 47 20.59 13.78 16.46
N ASP A 48 20.29 12.51 16.69
CA ASP A 48 21.24 11.44 17.04
C ASP A 48 21.86 10.79 15.79
N GLY A 49 21.57 11.29 14.60
CA GLY A 49 22.08 10.77 13.31
C GLY A 49 21.32 9.57 12.75
N GLU A 50 20.40 8.97 13.52
CA GLU A 50 19.57 7.85 13.08
C GLU A 50 18.56 8.27 12.00
N THR A 51 18.39 7.46 10.96
CA THR A 51 17.36 7.69 9.94
C THR A 51 16.03 7.14 10.43
N LYS A 52 15.08 8.03 10.72
CA LYS A 52 13.71 7.69 11.10
C LYS A 52 12.81 7.77 9.88
N TYR A 53 11.78 6.92 9.86
CA TYR A 53 10.76 6.87 8.83
C TYR A 53 9.42 7.25 9.46
N SER A 54 8.69 8.17 8.83
CA SER A 54 7.37 8.59 9.27
C SER A 54 6.43 8.49 8.08
N ASP A 55 5.32 7.81 8.27
CA ASP A 55 4.24 7.84 7.29
C ASP A 55 3.75 9.28 7.13
N ILE A 56 3.47 9.66 5.88
CA ILE A 56 2.90 10.95 5.50
C ILE A 56 1.38 10.88 5.62
N ALA A 57 0.79 9.74 5.27
CA ALA A 57 -0.62 9.46 5.41
C ALA A 57 -0.82 8.08 6.05
N PHE A 58 -1.76 7.97 6.97
CA PHE A 58 -2.13 6.71 7.60
C PHE A 58 -3.63 6.66 7.87
N ALA A 59 -4.22 5.48 7.70
CA ALA A 59 -5.60 5.22 8.09
C ALA A 59 -5.67 4.97 9.60
N ILE A 60 -6.57 5.69 10.28
CA ILE A 60 -6.80 5.53 11.73
C ILE A 60 -7.51 4.21 12.01
N THR A 61 -8.53 3.89 11.21
CA THR A 61 -9.31 2.66 11.37
C THR A 61 -8.84 1.57 10.41
N ASP A 62 -9.10 0.33 10.81
CA ASP A 62 -8.84 -0.84 9.98
C ASP A 62 -9.64 -0.82 8.69
N SER A 63 -10.93 -0.48 8.78
CA SER A 63 -11.83 -0.35 7.63
C SER A 63 -11.34 0.64 6.58
N ALA A 64 -10.80 1.79 7.01
CA ALA A 64 -10.26 2.80 6.09
C ALA A 64 -8.98 2.31 5.42
N ARG A 65 -8.14 1.54 6.13
CA ARG A 65 -6.94 0.93 5.56
C ARG A 65 -7.31 -0.07 4.47
N HIS A 66 -8.21 -0.99 4.79
CA HIS A 66 -8.72 -1.97 3.83
C HIS A 66 -9.36 -1.30 2.61
N SER A 67 -10.16 -0.24 2.82
CA SER A 67 -10.80 0.48 1.71
C SER A 67 -9.79 1.09 0.74
N ILE A 68 -8.68 1.65 1.24
CA ILE A 68 -7.62 2.22 0.39
C ILE A 68 -6.83 1.11 -0.28
N GLU A 69 -6.49 0.05 0.45
CA GLU A 69 -5.74 -1.09 -0.07
C GLU A 69 -6.49 -1.81 -1.19
N ASP A 70 -7.77 -2.13 -0.98
CA ASP A 70 -8.63 -2.79 -1.98
C ASP A 70 -8.79 -1.93 -3.23
N ALA A 71 -8.97 -0.61 -3.07
CA ALA A 71 -9.07 0.31 -4.20
C ALA A 71 -7.77 0.34 -5.02
N VAL A 72 -6.61 0.42 -4.35
CA VAL A 72 -5.30 0.49 -5.00
C VAL A 72 -4.94 -0.83 -5.68
N ILE A 73 -5.08 -1.95 -4.98
CA ILE A 73 -4.78 -3.28 -5.53
C ILE A 73 -5.77 -3.66 -6.63
N GLY A 74 -7.05 -3.31 -6.46
CA GLY A 74 -8.07 -3.50 -7.48
C GLY A 74 -7.73 -2.77 -8.78
N ALA A 75 -7.42 -1.48 -8.70
CA ALA A 75 -7.01 -0.70 -9.87
C ALA A 75 -5.71 -1.21 -10.51
N TYR A 76 -4.76 -1.69 -9.69
CA TYR A 76 -3.53 -2.30 -10.21
C TYR A 76 -3.81 -3.58 -11.02
N ARG A 77 -4.65 -4.49 -10.51
CA ARG A 77 -5.04 -5.72 -11.22
C ARG A 77 -5.81 -5.43 -12.51
N GLU A 78 -6.74 -4.48 -12.46
CA GLU A 78 -7.49 -4.04 -13.64
C GLU A 78 -6.54 -3.49 -14.72
N ALA A 79 -5.54 -2.68 -14.35
CA ALA A 79 -4.55 -2.16 -15.27
C ALA A 79 -3.65 -3.24 -15.89
N LEU A 80 -3.46 -4.38 -15.22
CA LEU A 80 -2.77 -5.55 -15.77
C LEU A 80 -3.64 -6.41 -16.69
N GLY A 81 -4.94 -6.14 -16.78
CA GLY A 81 -5.88 -6.96 -17.54
C GLY A 81 -6.24 -8.27 -16.83
N GLU A 82 -5.98 -8.38 -15.53
CA GLU A 82 -6.40 -9.51 -14.71
C GLU A 82 -7.87 -9.31 -14.31
N SER A 83 -8.80 -9.87 -15.10
CA SER A 83 -10.19 -9.99 -14.70
C SER A 83 -10.30 -10.95 -13.51
N LYS A 84 -11.04 -10.52 -12.48
CA LYS A 84 -11.15 -11.13 -11.16
C LYS A 84 -11.67 -12.59 -11.20
N ASP A 85 -10.78 -13.54 -11.41
CA ASP A 85 -11.00 -14.97 -11.17
C ASP A 85 -9.97 -15.47 -10.15
N GLU A 86 -10.42 -15.58 -8.90
CA GLU A 86 -10.00 -16.46 -7.81
C GLU A 86 -10.12 -15.73 -6.47
N SER A 87 -11.27 -15.94 -5.83
CA SER A 87 -11.35 -15.96 -4.37
C SER A 87 -10.44 -17.07 -3.86
N PRO A 88 -9.47 -16.81 -2.97
CA PRO A 88 -8.85 -17.90 -2.24
C PRO A 88 -9.93 -18.48 -1.33
N THR A 89 -10.30 -19.73 -1.64
CA THR A 89 -10.96 -20.67 -0.77
C THR A 89 -10.48 -20.46 0.67
N GLN A 90 -11.38 -19.98 1.52
CA GLN A 90 -11.23 -20.08 2.97
C GLN A 90 -11.24 -21.58 3.30
N SER A 91 -10.05 -22.17 3.41
CA SER A 91 -9.85 -23.49 3.98
C SER A 91 -9.61 -23.34 5.48
N MET A 92 -10.39 -24.11 6.24
CA MET A 92 -10.44 -24.32 7.70
C MET A 92 -11.42 -23.47 8.50
#